data_AF-A0A5E4IKL8-F1
#
_entry.id   AF-A0A5E4IKL8-F1
#
_cell.length_a   1.000
_cell.length_b   1.000
_cell.length_c   1.000
_cell.angle_alpha   90.00
_cell.angle_beta   90.00
_cell.angle_gamma   90.00
#
_symmetry.space_group_name_H-M   'P 1'
#
loop_
_entity.id
_entity.type
_entity.pdbx_description
1 polymer ?
#
loop_
_entity_poly.entity_id
_entity_poly.type
_entity_poly.pdbx_seq_one_letter_code
_entity_poly.pdbx_strand_id
1 'polypeptide(L)'
;MKDSRAKPILLSAILLILVFSIFVSFTYANPAAPRPGADPREEQQARDMMKWGMMLPVAMMIAMAVETPVYWLFMRRKVSLVRILLTGWLLNGTTVFILWLALLGTYPDYLLAVLVAEMAVVLIEGAVLAKVFRTDLKNAMIISLCANVLSFVIGAYVMSF
;
A
#
# COMPACT_ATOMS: atom_id res chain seq x y z
N MET A 1 26.23 -26.79 -1.17
CA MET A 1 25.22 -26.47 -2.19
C MET A 1 24.89 -24.99 -2.07
N LYS A 2 25.32 -24.14 -3.02
CA LYS A 2 25.04 -22.70 -3.02
C LYS A 2 23.56 -22.48 -3.32
N ASP A 3 22.88 -21.73 -2.46
CA ASP A 3 21.44 -21.52 -2.48
C ASP A 3 21.00 -20.80 -3.76
N SER A 4 20.56 -21.58 -4.76
CA SER A 4 20.11 -21.10 -6.08
C SER A 4 18.82 -20.26 -5.98
N ARG A 5 18.17 -20.22 -4.81
CA ARG A 5 16.90 -19.52 -4.55
C ARG A 5 17.06 -18.03 -4.23
N ALA A 6 18.27 -17.56 -3.91
CA ALA A 6 18.50 -16.15 -3.59
C ALA A 6 18.47 -15.22 -4.82
N LYS A 7 18.87 -15.74 -6.00
CA LYS A 7 18.93 -14.98 -7.26
C LYS A 7 17.57 -14.46 -7.75
N PRO A 8 16.48 -15.26 -7.78
CA PRO A 8 15.17 -14.76 -8.21
C PRO A 8 14.58 -13.73 -7.24
N ILE A 9 14.88 -13.81 -5.94
CA ILE A 9 14.42 -12.85 -4.92
C ILE A 9 15.08 -11.49 -5.14
N LEU A 10 16.42 -11.49 -5.33
CA LEU A 10 17.18 -10.27 -5.60
C LEU A 10 16.74 -9.63 -6.93
N LEU A 11 16.51 -10.44 -7.98
CA LEU A 11 16.00 -9.94 -9.26
C LEU A 11 14.61 -9.31 -9.13
N SER A 12 13.72 -9.92 -8.34
CA SER A 12 12.36 -9.41 -8.13
C SER A 12 12.37 -8.10 -7.35
N ALA A 13 13.23 -7.98 -6.33
CA ALA A 13 13.40 -6.75 -5.58
C ALA A 13 13.98 -5.62 -6.45
N ILE A 14 15.00 -5.93 -7.26
CA ILE A 14 15.59 -4.96 -8.22
C ILE A 14 14.56 -4.52 -9.26
N LEU A 15 13.75 -5.45 -9.79
CA LEU A 15 12.69 -5.13 -10.75
C LEU A 15 11.62 -4.23 -10.12
N LEU A 16 11.24 -4.49 -8.88
CA LEU A 16 10.30 -3.65 -8.13
C LEU A 16 10.86 -2.23 -7.93
N ILE A 17 12.16 -2.11 -7.60
CA ILE A 17 12.87 -0.83 -7.44
C ILE A 17 12.98 -0.09 -8.78
N LEU A 18 13.19 -0.79 -9.90
CA LEU A 18 13.27 -0.19 -11.24
C LEU A 18 11.90 0.32 -11.71
N VAL A 19 10.85 -0.48 -11.53
CA VAL A 19 9.47 -0.05 -11.80
C VAL A 19 9.10 1.13 -10.91
N PHE A 20 9.52 1.12 -9.64
CA PHE A 20 9.41 2.23 -8.70
C PHE A 20 10.08 3.51 -9.24
N SER A 21 11.34 3.45 -9.64
CA SER A 21 12.07 4.62 -10.14
C SER A 21 11.44 5.19 -11.42
N ILE A 22 10.98 4.33 -12.33
CA ILE A 22 10.36 4.75 -13.59
C ILE A 22 8.98 5.37 -13.34
N PHE A 23 8.13 4.75 -12.51
CA PHE A 23 6.80 5.27 -12.19
C PHE A 23 6.86 6.62 -11.46
N VAL A 24 7.77 6.75 -10.50
CA VAL A 24 8.13 8.01 -9.84
C VAL A 24 8.53 9.01 -10.93
N SER A 25 9.58 8.75 -11.72
CA SER A 25 10.03 9.69 -12.76
C SER A 25 8.93 10.14 -13.74
N PHE A 26 8.01 9.25 -14.14
CA PHE A 26 6.90 9.60 -15.03
C PHE A 26 5.82 10.45 -14.36
N THR A 27 5.50 10.17 -13.10
CA THR A 27 4.50 10.94 -12.33
C THR A 27 5.04 12.35 -11.99
N TYR A 28 6.36 12.51 -11.89
CA TYR A 28 7.03 13.76 -11.51
C TYR A 28 7.61 14.57 -12.68
N ALA A 29 7.54 14.10 -13.94
CA ALA A 29 8.24 14.73 -15.06
C ALA A 29 7.66 16.08 -15.54
N ASN A 30 6.49 16.53 -15.07
CA ASN A 30 5.97 17.85 -15.47
C ASN A 30 4.87 18.39 -14.53
N PRO A 31 5.21 19.00 -13.39
CA PRO A 31 4.28 19.89 -12.74
C PRO A 31 4.16 21.17 -13.59
N ALA A 32 2.95 21.45 -14.07
CA ALA A 32 2.68 22.72 -14.75
C ALA A 32 3.11 23.87 -13.83
N ALA A 33 4.06 24.68 -14.28
CA ALA A 33 4.56 25.80 -13.51
C ALA A 33 3.39 26.74 -13.11
N PRO A 34 3.36 27.25 -11.87
CA PRO A 34 2.30 28.14 -11.43
C PRO A 34 2.22 29.35 -12.36
N ARG A 35 0.97 29.68 -12.77
CA ARG A 35 0.73 30.84 -13.63
C ARG A 35 1.02 32.11 -12.83
N PRO A 36 1.78 33.08 -13.39
CA PRO A 36 2.00 34.36 -12.73
C PRO A 36 0.65 35.06 -12.46
N GLY A 37 0.35 35.35 -11.19
CA GLY A 37 -0.85 36.09 -10.78
C GLY A 37 -2.06 35.25 -10.33
N ALA A 38 -1.90 33.95 -10.06
CA ALA A 38 -2.95 33.13 -9.46
C ALA A 38 -3.26 33.56 -8.00
N ASP A 39 -4.51 33.37 -7.56
CA ASP A 39 -4.92 33.62 -6.16
C ASP A 39 -4.08 32.73 -5.23
N PRO A 40 -3.46 33.27 -4.16
CA PRO A 40 -2.73 32.48 -3.17
C PRO A 40 -3.51 31.27 -2.62
N ARG A 41 -4.85 31.33 -2.58
CA ARG A 41 -5.71 30.21 -2.16
C ARG A 41 -5.76 29.09 -3.20
N GLU A 42 -5.81 29.43 -4.48
CA GLU A 42 -5.76 28.45 -5.58
C GLU A 42 -4.38 27.80 -5.66
N GLU A 43 -3.32 28.58 -5.43
CA GLU A 43 -1.95 28.07 -5.38
C GLU A 43 -1.74 27.12 -4.19
N GLN A 44 -2.30 27.46 -3.02
CA GLN A 44 -2.26 26.58 -1.85
C GLN A 44 -3.06 25.29 -2.07
N GLN A 45 -4.27 25.38 -2.63
CA GLN A 45 -5.07 24.20 -2.98
C GLN A 45 -4.38 23.29 -4.00
N ALA A 46 -3.75 23.86 -5.02
CA ALA A 46 -3.00 23.09 -6.02
C ALA A 46 -1.79 22.39 -5.38
N ARG A 47 -1.06 23.06 -4.48
CA ARG A 47 0.04 22.46 -3.71
C ARG A 47 -0.43 21.34 -2.79
N ASP A 48 -1.56 21.53 -2.11
CA ASP A 48 -2.13 20.52 -1.23
C ASP A 48 -2.63 19.30 -2.02
N MET A 49 -3.34 19.52 -3.14
CA MET A 49 -3.72 18.43 -4.06
C MET A 49 -2.50 17.68 -4.59
N MET A 50 -1.43 18.39 -4.93
CA MET A 50 -0.17 17.78 -5.36
C MET A 50 0.43 16.94 -4.24
N LYS A 51 0.50 17.47 -3.00
CA LYS A 51 1.00 16.75 -1.83
C LYS A 51 0.21 15.47 -1.56
N TRP A 52 -1.12 15.53 -1.61
CA TRP A 52 -1.99 14.37 -1.44
C TRP A 52 -1.83 13.35 -2.59
N GLY A 53 -1.70 13.81 -3.83
CA GLY A 53 -1.41 12.97 -4.99
C GLY A 53 -0.06 12.25 -4.88
N MET A 54 0.94 12.85 -4.23
CA MET A 54 2.23 12.21 -3.96
C MET A 54 2.18 11.19 -2.82
N MET A 55 1.30 11.39 -1.83
CA MET A 55 1.21 10.51 -0.66
C MET A 55 0.58 9.15 -1.01
N LEU A 56 -0.34 9.10 -1.97
CA LEU A 56 -1.04 7.86 -2.33
C LEU A 56 -0.10 6.76 -2.89
N PRO A 57 0.75 7.02 -3.92
CA PRO A 57 1.71 6.02 -4.37
C PRO A 57 2.66 5.58 -3.27
N VAL A 58 3.14 6.51 -2.43
CA VAL A 58 4.05 6.21 -1.32
C VAL A 58 3.38 5.27 -0.32
N ALA A 59 2.13 5.56 0.08
CA ALA A 59 1.36 4.71 0.98
C ALA A 59 1.13 3.32 0.40
N MET A 60 0.78 3.23 -0.89
CA MET A 60 0.59 1.95 -1.59
C MET A 60 1.88 1.12 -1.60
N MET A 61 3.02 1.76 -1.83
CA MET A 61 4.32 1.09 -1.85
C MET A 61 4.76 0.62 -0.46
N ILE A 62 4.51 1.42 0.59
CA ILE A 62 4.76 1.01 1.98
C ILE A 62 3.90 -0.20 2.32
N ALA A 63 2.59 -0.15 2.04
CA ALA A 63 1.69 -1.28 2.27
C ALA A 63 2.20 -2.54 1.56
N MET A 64 2.54 -2.44 0.26
CA MET A 64 3.08 -3.57 -0.49
C MET A 64 4.40 -4.11 0.10
N ALA A 65 5.33 -3.22 0.47
CA ALA A 65 6.64 -3.58 1.00
C ALA A 65 6.57 -4.22 2.39
N VAL A 66 5.54 -3.91 3.17
CA VAL A 66 5.37 -4.40 4.54
C VAL A 66 4.49 -5.65 4.57
N GLU A 67 3.34 -5.62 3.92
CA GLU A 67 2.33 -6.67 4.04
C GLU A 67 2.69 -7.91 3.22
N THR A 68 3.30 -7.75 2.05
CA THR A 68 3.69 -8.89 1.20
C THR A 68 4.71 -9.81 1.89
N PRO A 69 5.74 -9.29 2.59
CA PRO A 69 6.59 -10.11 3.47
C PRO A 69 5.83 -10.80 4.61
N VAL A 70 4.82 -10.16 5.20
CA VAL A 70 3.99 -10.78 6.24
C VAL A 70 3.23 -11.97 5.64
N TYR A 71 2.55 -11.79 4.51
CA TYR A 71 1.89 -12.89 3.80
C TYR A 71 2.86 -14.02 3.48
N TRP A 72 4.06 -13.69 3.02
CA TRP A 72 5.09 -14.69 2.75
C TRP A 72 5.54 -15.42 4.01
N LEU A 73 5.80 -14.72 5.12
CA LEU A 73 6.24 -15.33 6.37
C LEU A 73 5.25 -16.39 6.87
N PHE A 74 3.96 -16.06 6.81
CA PHE A 74 2.89 -16.95 7.27
C PHE A 74 2.51 -18.04 6.24
N MET A 75 2.67 -17.80 4.93
CA MET A 75 2.17 -18.71 3.88
C MET A 75 3.25 -19.38 3.03
N ARG A 76 4.55 -19.11 3.23
CA ARG A 76 5.65 -19.65 2.41
C ARG A 76 5.69 -21.18 2.26
N ARG A 77 5.11 -21.92 3.21
CA ARG A 77 5.05 -23.39 3.17
C ARG A 77 3.81 -23.94 2.45
N LYS A 78 2.79 -23.10 2.25
CA LYS A 78 1.47 -23.50 1.72
C LYS A 78 1.19 -22.93 0.33
N VAL A 79 1.82 -21.81 -0.02
CA VAL A 79 1.48 -21.03 -1.21
C VAL A 79 2.74 -20.63 -1.98
N SER A 80 2.68 -20.68 -3.31
CA SER A 80 3.76 -20.23 -4.19
C SER A 80 4.00 -18.72 -4.03
N LEU A 81 5.27 -18.29 -4.10
CA LEU A 81 5.66 -16.88 -4.04
C LEU A 81 4.89 -16.00 -5.04
N VAL A 82 4.71 -16.45 -6.28
CA VAL A 82 3.98 -15.69 -7.32
C VAL A 82 2.55 -15.38 -6.88
N ARG A 83 1.84 -16.37 -6.33
CA ARG A 83 0.49 -16.15 -5.81
C ARG A 83 0.49 -15.17 -4.64
N ILE A 84 1.49 -15.21 -3.75
CA ILE A 84 1.60 -14.25 -2.65
C ILE A 84 1.81 -12.83 -3.17
N LEU A 85 2.74 -12.64 -4.13
CA LEU A 85 3.02 -11.35 -4.75
C LEU A 85 1.79 -10.78 -5.46
N LEU A 86 1.11 -11.59 -6.28
CA LEU A 86 -0.10 -11.17 -6.99
C LEU A 86 -1.24 -10.83 -6.03
N THR A 87 -1.39 -11.59 -4.94
CA THR A 87 -2.41 -11.33 -3.94
C THR A 87 -2.13 -10.04 -3.19
N GLY A 88 -0.88 -9.80 -2.78
CA GLY A 88 -0.47 -8.54 -2.15
C GLY A 88 -0.63 -7.34 -3.07
N TRP A 89 -0.28 -7.46 -4.35
CA TRP A 89 -0.48 -6.36 -5.32
C TRP A 89 -1.96 -6.03 -5.52
N LEU A 90 -2.80 -7.05 -5.70
CA LEU A 90 -4.24 -6.86 -5.90
C LEU A 90 -4.95 -6.34 -4.64
N LEU A 91 -4.65 -6.92 -3.48
CA LEU A 91 -5.26 -6.49 -2.22
C LEU A 91 -4.85 -5.07 -1.92
N ASN A 92 -3.55 -4.79 -1.82
CA ASN A 92 -3.06 -3.50 -1.36
C ASN A 92 -3.37 -2.39 -2.36
N GLY A 93 -3.31 -2.68 -3.67
CA GLY A 93 -3.73 -1.72 -4.69
C GLY A 93 -5.22 -1.37 -4.59
N THR A 94 -6.07 -2.34 -4.25
CA THR A 94 -7.52 -2.11 -4.14
C THR A 94 -7.88 -1.47 -2.80
N THR A 95 -7.34 -1.97 -1.69
CA THR A 95 -7.68 -1.52 -0.33
C THR A 95 -7.15 -0.12 -0.07
N VAL A 96 -5.90 0.19 -0.44
CA VAL A 96 -5.34 1.55 -0.30
C VAL A 96 -6.09 2.57 -1.16
N PHE A 97 -6.47 2.19 -2.39
CA PHE A 97 -7.25 3.07 -3.26
C PHE A 97 -8.65 3.35 -2.70
N ILE A 98 -9.35 2.33 -2.20
CA ILE A 98 -10.66 2.49 -1.56
C ILE A 98 -10.53 3.34 -0.29
N LEU A 99 -9.50 3.10 0.53
CA LEU A 99 -9.26 3.85 1.77
C LEU A 99 -9.00 5.34 1.45
N TRP A 100 -8.26 5.62 0.40
CA TRP A 100 -8.03 6.99 -0.09
C TRP A 100 -9.33 7.68 -0.52
N LEU A 101 -10.18 7.01 -1.31
CA LEU A 101 -11.48 7.55 -1.71
C LEU A 101 -12.42 7.77 -0.52
N ALA A 102 -12.39 6.86 0.46
CA ALA A 102 -13.19 6.97 1.68
C ALA A 102 -12.75 8.15 2.56
N LEU A 103 -11.44 8.38 2.69
CA LEU A 103 -10.87 9.48 3.48
C LEU A 103 -11.00 10.85 2.80
N LEU A 104 -11.14 10.90 1.47
CA LEU A 104 -11.51 12.14 0.76
C LEU A 104 -12.95 12.57 1.06
N GLY A 105 -13.81 11.65 1.52
CA GLY A 105 -15.12 11.99 2.05
C GLY A 105 -14.97 12.77 3.35
N THR A 106 -15.61 13.93 3.45
CA THR A 106 -15.60 14.78 4.65
C THR A 106 -16.24 14.06 5.83
N TYR A 107 -15.46 13.28 6.55
CA TYR A 107 -15.84 12.75 7.86
C TYR A 107 -15.55 13.82 8.93
N PRO A 108 -16.51 14.10 9.83
CA PRO A 108 -16.32 15.08 10.90
C PRO A 108 -15.28 14.64 11.94
N ASP A 109 -14.99 13.34 12.03
CA ASP A 109 -13.93 12.76 12.86
C ASP A 109 -13.01 11.89 11.99
N TYR A 110 -11.84 12.44 11.66
CA TYR A 110 -10.84 11.79 10.82
C TYR A 110 -10.29 10.51 11.46
N LEU A 111 -10.09 10.49 12.78
CA LEU A 111 -9.53 9.33 13.47
C LEU A 111 -10.51 8.16 13.44
N LEU A 112 -11.79 8.43 13.70
CA LEU A 112 -12.84 7.42 13.62
C LEU A 112 -12.98 6.87 12.19
N ALA A 113 -12.91 7.74 11.18
CA ALA A 113 -12.98 7.33 9.78
C ALA A 113 -11.82 6.40 9.38
N VAL A 114 -10.59 6.75 9.77
CA VAL A 114 -9.41 5.91 9.55
C VAL A 114 -9.60 4.54 10.22
N LEU A 115 -9.97 4.51 11.50
CA LEU A 115 -10.15 3.26 12.23
C LEU A 115 -11.21 2.34 11.60
N VAL A 116 -12.35 2.89 11.19
CA VAL A 116 -13.41 2.12 10.52
C VAL A 116 -12.93 1.59 9.17
N ALA A 117 -12.19 2.39 8.41
CA ALA A 117 -11.64 1.99 7.12
C ALA A 117 -10.61 0.85 7.28
N GLU A 118 -9.69 0.96 8.22
CA GLU A 118 -8.69 -0.09 8.51
C GLU A 118 -9.36 -1.40 8.94
N MET A 119 -10.40 -1.33 9.78
CA MET A 119 -11.17 -2.52 10.17
C MET A 119 -11.88 -3.17 8.98
N ALA A 120 -12.41 -2.37 8.05
CA ALA A 120 -13.01 -2.90 6.82
C ALA A 120 -11.97 -3.56 5.92
N VAL A 121 -10.77 -2.97 5.79
CA VAL A 121 -9.65 -3.55 5.06
C VAL A 121 -9.27 -4.90 5.64
N VAL A 122 -9.11 -5.00 6.96
CA VAL A 122 -8.76 -6.26 7.64
C VAL A 122 -9.79 -7.37 7.37
N LEU A 123 -11.09 -7.04 7.36
CA LEU A 123 -12.14 -8.00 7.05
C LEU A 123 -12.12 -8.46 5.60
N ILE A 124 -11.95 -7.53 4.66
CA ILE A 124 -11.93 -7.83 3.21
C ILE A 124 -10.69 -8.65 2.87
N GLU A 125 -9.52 -8.21 3.32
CA GLU A 125 -8.26 -8.91 3.09
C GLU A 125 -8.26 -10.28 3.75
N GLY A 126 -8.72 -10.39 5.00
CA GLY A 126 -8.88 -11.68 5.67
C GLY A 126 -9.77 -12.65 4.89
N ALA A 127 -10.90 -12.20 4.35
CA ALA A 127 -11.78 -13.02 3.52
C ALA A 127 -11.12 -13.46 2.20
N VAL A 128 -10.41 -12.55 1.53
CA VAL A 128 -9.68 -12.85 0.28
C VAL A 128 -8.53 -13.81 0.55
N LEU A 129 -7.74 -13.60 1.60
CA LEU A 129 -6.64 -14.47 2.00
C LEU A 129 -7.15 -15.88 2.33
N ALA A 130 -8.25 -16.00 3.08
CA ALA A 130 -8.88 -17.29 3.37
C ALA A 130 -9.23 -18.03 2.07
N LYS A 131 -9.83 -17.34 1.10
CA LYS A 131 -10.24 -17.90 -0.19
C LYS A 131 -9.05 -18.25 -1.10
N VAL A 132 -8.11 -17.33 -1.28
CA VAL A 132 -7.00 -17.44 -2.24
C VAL A 132 -5.91 -18.39 -1.75
N PHE A 133 -5.61 -18.35 -0.45
CA PHE A 133 -4.60 -19.22 0.16
C PHE A 133 -5.17 -20.51 0.73
N ARG A 134 -6.50 -20.69 0.67
CA ARG A 134 -7.21 -21.88 1.18
C ARG A 134 -6.84 -22.19 2.64
N THR A 135 -6.82 -21.15 3.46
CA THR A 135 -6.60 -21.25 4.90
C THR A 135 -7.91 -21.06 5.64
N ASP A 136 -7.99 -21.47 6.90
CA ASP A 136 -9.11 -21.12 7.77
C ASP A 136 -9.21 -19.61 7.96
N LEU A 137 -10.46 -19.13 8.04
CA LEU A 137 -10.75 -17.69 8.16
C LEU A 137 -10.08 -17.08 9.38
N LYS A 138 -10.02 -17.80 10.51
CA LYS A 138 -9.36 -17.31 11.73
C LYS A 138 -7.89 -16.97 11.48
N ASN A 139 -7.12 -17.89 10.89
CA ASN A 139 -5.72 -17.61 10.56
C ASN A 139 -5.58 -16.52 9.49
N ALA A 140 -6.46 -16.46 8.49
CA ALA A 140 -6.44 -15.38 7.50
C ALA A 140 -6.66 -14.00 8.13
N MET A 141 -7.62 -13.89 9.05
CA MET A 141 -7.91 -12.67 9.80
C MET A 141 -6.73 -12.25 10.67
N ILE A 142 -6.06 -13.19 11.35
CA ILE A 142 -4.85 -12.89 12.13
C ILE A 142 -3.75 -12.34 11.22
N ILE A 143 -3.53 -12.97 10.06
CA ILE A 143 -2.49 -12.53 9.11
C ILE A 143 -2.80 -11.13 8.58
N SER A 144 -4.04 -10.87 8.17
CA SER A 144 -4.46 -9.56 7.68
C SER A 144 -4.34 -8.49 8.76
N LEU A 145 -4.78 -8.77 9.99
CA LEU A 145 -4.64 -7.85 11.11
C LEU A 145 -3.16 -7.52 11.39
N CYS A 146 -2.28 -8.53 11.40
CA CYS A 146 -0.85 -8.31 11.59
C CYS A 146 -0.23 -7.48 10.45
N ALA A 147 -0.62 -7.75 9.20
CA ALA A 147 -0.14 -7.04 8.03
C ALA A 147 -0.56 -5.56 8.09
N ASN A 148 -1.85 -5.32 8.32
CA ASN A 148 -2.45 -3.99 8.39
C ASN A 148 -1.93 -3.16 9.57
N VAL A 149 -1.83 -3.73 10.78
CA VAL A 149 -1.26 -3.00 11.94
C VAL A 149 0.21 -2.63 11.67
N LEU A 150 0.99 -3.53 11.06
CA LEU A 150 2.39 -3.26 10.78
C LEU A 150 2.55 -2.19 9.69
N SER A 151 1.74 -2.24 8.63
CA SER A 151 1.76 -1.22 7.57
C SER A 151 1.28 0.14 8.09
N PHE A 152 0.27 0.18 8.94
CA PHE A 152 -0.19 1.39 9.62
C PHE A 152 0.90 2.01 10.51
N VAL A 153 1.53 1.24 11.38
CA VAL A 153 2.59 1.74 12.29
C VAL A 153 3.79 2.26 11.49
N ILE A 154 4.23 1.52 10.48
CA ILE A 154 5.35 1.95 9.62
C ILE A 154 4.96 3.19 8.81
N GLY A 155 3.76 3.21 8.24
CA GLY A 155 3.25 4.37 7.49
C GLY A 155 3.16 5.62 8.35
N ALA A 156 2.61 5.51 9.56
CA ALA A 156 2.53 6.60 10.52
C ALA A 156 3.92 7.12 10.93
N TYR A 157 4.87 6.22 11.16
CA TYR A 157 6.25 6.60 11.44
C TYR A 157 6.89 7.32 10.26
N VAL A 158 6.82 6.77 9.05
CA VAL A 158 7.42 7.37 7.85
C VAL A 158 6.82 8.74 7.52
N MET A 159 5.50 8.90 7.69
CA MET A 159 4.83 10.19 7.42
C MET A 159 4.99 11.23 8.54
N SER A 160 5.58 10.85 9.68
CA SER A 160 5.89 11.78 10.77
C SER A 160 7.25 12.49 10.61
N PHE A 161 8.05 12.10 9.62
CA PHE A 161 9.32 12.73 9.22
C PHE A 161 9.19 13.39 7.85
#